data_AF-A0A7X0VBM6-F1
#
_entry.id   AF-A0A7X0VBM6-F1
#
_cell.length_a   1.000
_cell.length_b   1.000
_cell.length_c   1.000
_cell.angle_alpha   90.00
_cell.angle_beta   90.00
_cell.angle_gamma   90.00
#
_symmetry.space_group_name_H-M   'P 1'
#
loop_
_entity.id
_entity.type
_entity.pdbx_description
1 polymer ?
#
loop_
_entity_poly.entity_id
_entity_poly.type
_entity_poly.pdbx_seq_one_letter_code
_entity_poly.pdbx_strand_id
1 'polypeptide(L)'
;MHLRRSTALALGALLLSAPALTACGFNYATDRVNTIQNGATDRSGKVDVLSAIVVSAADDSGTFIASFSNNDQAKEATFESIAGADGNTIQPGDFSALTIPPGGFVNLATNGGVPVSGTFKAGEYLPITVTFGSGERVTLKVPVVTATGEYAGLDISGGASASPSDAPSESPSESPSESSSASPSASPSE
;
A
#
# COMPACT_ATOMS: atom_id res chain seq x y z
N MET A 1 -43.70 -15.05 50.99
CA MET A 1 -43.55 -13.81 50.16
C MET A 1 -42.10 -13.34 49.97
N HIS A 2 -41.11 -13.78 50.76
CA HIS A 2 -39.71 -13.31 50.64
C HIS A 2 -38.96 -13.79 49.39
N LEU A 3 -39.27 -14.99 48.87
CA LEU A 3 -38.58 -15.55 47.71
C LEU A 3 -38.84 -14.78 46.40
N ARG A 4 -40.04 -14.18 46.25
CA ARG A 4 -40.42 -13.41 45.05
C ARG A 4 -39.82 -12.00 45.00
N ARG A 5 -39.49 -11.42 46.16
CA ARG A 5 -38.80 -10.12 46.25
C ARG A 5 -37.30 -10.25 46.00
N SER A 6 -36.70 -11.38 46.41
CA SER A 6 -35.27 -11.65 46.21
C SER A 6 -34.91 -11.91 44.75
N THR A 7 -35.75 -12.65 44.00
CA THR A 7 -35.51 -12.91 42.57
C THR A 7 -35.67 -11.67 41.70
N ALA A 8 -36.62 -10.78 42.00
CA ALA A 8 -36.80 -9.53 41.28
C ALA A 8 -35.61 -8.56 41.46
N LEU A 9 -35.00 -8.53 42.65
CA LEU A 9 -33.80 -7.72 42.93
C LEU A 9 -32.55 -8.26 42.21
N ALA A 10 -32.38 -9.59 42.16
CA ALA A 10 -31.25 -10.21 41.47
C ALA A 10 -31.30 -9.99 39.95
N LEU A 11 -32.48 -10.10 39.34
CA LEU A 11 -32.68 -9.81 37.91
C LEU A 11 -32.48 -8.33 37.57
N GLY A 12 -32.91 -7.42 38.46
CA GLY A 12 -32.67 -5.98 38.31
C GLY A 12 -31.17 -5.64 38.36
N ALA A 13 -30.43 -6.20 39.31
CA ALA A 13 -28.99 -5.98 39.42
C ALA A 13 -28.22 -6.47 38.18
N LEU A 14 -28.61 -7.61 37.61
CA LEU A 14 -27.99 -8.14 36.40
C LEU A 14 -28.24 -7.22 35.18
N LEU A 15 -29.48 -6.75 34.99
CA LEU A 15 -29.87 -5.82 33.91
C LEU A 15 -29.17 -4.46 34.00
N LEU A 16 -28.88 -3.97 35.21
CA LEU A 16 -28.14 -2.72 35.44
C LEU A 16 -26.62 -2.88 35.32
N SER A 17 -26.09 -4.09 35.52
CA SER A 17 -24.65 -4.38 35.38
C SER A 17 -24.21 -4.72 33.94
N ALA A 18 -25.12 -5.23 33.10
CA ALA A 18 -24.80 -5.60 31.72
C ALA A 18 -24.22 -4.45 30.88
N PRO A 19 -24.74 -3.21 30.93
CA PRO A 19 -24.17 -2.08 30.16
C PRO A 19 -22.77 -1.68 30.64
N ALA A 20 -22.48 -1.83 31.94
CA ALA A 20 -21.21 -1.44 32.54
C ALA A 20 -20.06 -2.38 32.15
N LEU A 21 -20.33 -3.68 31.99
CA LEU A 21 -19.33 -4.63 31.46
C LEU A 21 -19.12 -4.50 29.95
N THR A 22 -20.09 -4.01 29.19
CA THR A 22 -19.93 -3.71 27.75
C THR A 22 -19.37 -2.31 27.48
N ALA A 23 -19.36 -1.42 28.48
CA ALA A 23 -18.91 -0.03 28.34
C ALA A 23 -17.38 0.13 28.25
N CYS A 24 -16.60 -0.82 28.76
CA CYS A 24 -15.16 -0.95 28.45
C CYS A 24 -14.96 -1.79 27.17
N GLY A 25 -15.67 -1.39 26.12
CA GLY A 25 -15.87 -2.17 24.91
C GLY A 25 -14.56 -2.59 24.21
N PHE A 26 -14.62 -3.79 23.61
CA PHE A 26 -13.65 -4.40 22.70
C PHE A 26 -13.43 -3.62 21.39
N ASN A 27 -13.47 -2.29 21.46
CA ASN A 27 -13.19 -1.37 20.38
C ASN A 27 -11.96 -0.53 20.77
N TYR A 28 -10.88 -1.24 21.13
CA TYR A 28 -9.62 -0.63 21.49
C TYR A 28 -9.15 0.24 20.32
N ALA A 29 -8.53 1.38 20.65
CA ALA A 29 -7.96 2.25 19.63
C ALA A 29 -6.94 1.51 18.73
N THR A 30 -6.34 0.43 19.23
CA THR A 30 -5.39 -0.44 18.51
C THR A 30 -6.05 -1.41 17.53
N ASP A 31 -7.32 -1.76 17.72
CA ASP A 31 -8.05 -2.68 16.83
C ASP A 31 -8.74 -1.93 15.67
N ARG A 32 -8.74 -0.60 15.73
CA ARG A 32 -9.21 0.25 14.63
C ARG A 32 -8.12 0.38 13.60
N VAL A 33 -8.51 0.39 12.32
CA VAL A 33 -7.60 0.72 11.22
C VAL A 33 -7.11 2.15 11.43
N ASN A 34 -5.85 2.28 11.85
CA ASN A 34 -5.17 3.56 11.97
C ASN A 34 -4.18 3.69 10.81
N THR A 35 -4.56 4.41 9.77
CA THR A 35 -3.71 4.65 8.60
C THR A 35 -2.69 5.74 8.91
N ILE A 36 -1.67 5.41 9.70
CA ILE A 36 -0.47 6.24 9.84
C ILE A 36 0.40 5.98 8.63
N GLN A 37 0.07 6.64 7.53
CA GLN A 37 0.79 6.49 6.27
C GLN A 37 0.80 7.79 5.48
N ASN A 38 1.78 7.88 4.60
CA ASN A 38 1.82 8.87 3.55
C ASN A 38 0.99 8.32 2.37
N GLY A 39 0.07 9.13 1.84
CA GLY A 39 -0.81 8.72 0.75
C GLY A 39 -2.21 8.32 1.18
N ALA A 40 -3.10 8.25 0.20
CA ALA A 40 -4.47 7.83 0.39
C ALA A 40 -4.57 6.30 0.35
N THR A 41 -5.41 5.74 1.22
CA THR A 41 -5.68 4.31 1.24
C THR A 41 -7.17 4.06 1.28
N ASP A 42 -7.62 3.06 0.53
CA ASP A 42 -8.93 2.47 0.61
C ASP A 42 -8.80 0.94 0.68
N ARG A 43 -9.48 0.33 1.65
CA ARG A 43 -9.49 -1.12 1.89
C ARG A 43 -10.90 -1.69 1.95
N SER A 44 -11.86 -0.97 1.36
CA SER A 44 -13.28 -1.32 1.38
C SER A 44 -13.67 -2.25 0.21
N GLY A 45 -12.82 -2.29 -0.82
CA GLY A 45 -13.02 -3.02 -2.06
C GLY A 45 -12.50 -4.47 -2.06
N LYS A 46 -12.59 -5.12 -3.23
CA LYS A 46 -11.93 -6.42 -3.47
C LYS A 46 -10.43 -6.26 -3.66
N VAL A 47 -10.03 -5.12 -4.21
CA VAL A 47 -8.63 -4.73 -4.31
C VAL A 47 -8.42 -3.55 -3.37
N ASP A 48 -7.55 -3.73 -2.37
CA ASP A 48 -7.10 -2.63 -1.54
C ASP A 48 -6.21 -1.71 -2.38
N VAL A 49 -6.49 -0.41 -2.35
CA VAL A 49 -5.61 0.63 -2.88
C VAL A 49 -4.83 1.23 -1.71
N LEU A 50 -3.53 1.03 -1.71
CA LEU A 50 -2.64 1.38 -0.60
C LEU A 50 -1.66 2.47 -1.02
N SER A 51 -1.42 3.45 -0.15
CA SER A 51 -0.42 4.51 -0.32
C SER A 51 -0.47 5.19 -1.70
N ALA A 52 -1.67 5.53 -2.17
CA ALA A 52 -1.87 6.27 -3.40
C ALA A 52 -1.37 7.71 -3.26
N ILE A 53 -0.48 8.13 -4.15
CA ILE A 53 0.19 9.43 -4.17
C ILE A 53 0.39 9.87 -5.63
N VAL A 54 0.31 11.17 -5.89
CA VAL A 54 0.84 11.74 -7.15
C VAL A 54 2.19 12.39 -6.86
N VAL A 55 3.25 11.89 -7.49
CA VAL A 55 4.59 12.46 -7.39
C VAL A 55 4.78 13.46 -8.51
N SER A 56 5.10 14.71 -8.19
CA SER A 56 5.18 15.81 -9.15
C SER A 56 6.55 16.50 -9.06
N ALA A 57 7.27 16.53 -10.18
CA ALA A 57 8.51 17.29 -10.35
C ALA A 57 8.27 18.72 -10.84
N ALA A 58 7.12 18.97 -11.49
CA ALA A 58 6.72 20.27 -12.00
C ALA A 58 5.21 20.44 -11.89
N ASP A 59 4.76 21.68 -11.73
CA ASP A 59 3.34 22.03 -11.72
C ASP A 59 2.60 21.43 -12.93
N ASP A 60 1.33 21.09 -12.73
CA ASP A 60 0.41 20.61 -13.77
C ASP A 60 0.76 19.23 -14.38
N SER A 61 1.78 18.56 -13.83
CA SER A 61 2.22 17.22 -14.23
C SER A 61 2.69 16.39 -13.04
N GLY A 62 2.54 15.07 -13.15
CA GLY A 62 3.06 14.14 -12.14
C GLY A 62 2.78 12.70 -12.50
N THR A 63 3.18 11.79 -11.63
CA THR A 63 2.98 10.35 -11.79
C THR A 63 2.18 9.81 -10.62
N PHE A 64 1.03 9.20 -10.91
CA PHE A 64 0.25 8.46 -9.95
C PHE A 64 0.95 7.14 -9.63
N ILE A 65 1.22 6.93 -8.34
CA ILE A 65 1.73 5.68 -7.80
C ILE A 65 0.81 5.21 -6.69
N ALA A 66 0.63 3.89 -6.60
CA ALA A 66 -0.12 3.23 -5.55
C ALA A 66 0.35 1.77 -5.49
N SER A 67 -0.02 1.09 -4.41
CA SER A 67 0.09 -0.35 -4.30
C SER A 67 -1.30 -0.98 -4.30
N PHE A 68 -1.48 -2.04 -5.06
CA PHE A 68 -2.73 -2.79 -5.13
C PHE A 68 -2.56 -4.15 -4.46
N SER A 69 -3.45 -4.49 -3.54
CA SER A 69 -3.49 -5.81 -2.90
C SER A 69 -4.83 -6.48 -3.18
N ASN A 70 -4.81 -7.61 -3.87
CA ASN A 70 -6.02 -8.34 -4.22
C ASN A 70 -6.43 -9.27 -3.07
N ASN A 71 -7.61 -9.04 -2.50
CA ASN A 71 -8.13 -9.85 -1.40
C ASN A 71 -8.79 -11.16 -1.90
N ASP A 72 -9.05 -11.32 -3.20
CA ASP A 72 -9.58 -12.55 -3.77
C ASP A 72 -8.45 -13.57 -3.98
N GLN A 73 -8.54 -14.70 -3.26
CA GLN A 73 -7.52 -15.76 -3.28
C GLN A 73 -7.61 -16.68 -4.51
N ALA A 74 -8.67 -16.57 -5.31
CA ALA A 74 -8.95 -17.49 -6.42
C ALA A 74 -8.96 -16.79 -7.79
N LYS A 75 -9.20 -15.49 -7.85
CA LYS A 75 -9.32 -14.72 -9.10
C LYS A 75 -8.33 -13.57 -9.14
N GLU A 76 -7.74 -13.37 -10.32
CA GLU A 76 -6.97 -12.16 -10.59
C GLU A 76 -7.89 -10.95 -10.72
N ALA A 77 -7.33 -9.77 -10.47
CA ALA A 77 -7.95 -8.49 -10.75
C ALA A 77 -7.09 -7.74 -11.77
N THR A 78 -7.68 -6.78 -12.47
CA THR A 78 -6.94 -5.95 -13.44
C THR A 78 -7.15 -4.50 -13.09
N PHE A 79 -6.07 -3.73 -13.00
CA PHE A 79 -6.12 -2.28 -12.94
C PHE A 79 -6.21 -1.72 -14.37
N GLU A 80 -7.30 -1.01 -14.68
CA GLU A 80 -7.63 -0.61 -16.05
C GLU A 80 -7.47 0.87 -16.34
N SER A 81 -7.93 1.74 -15.43
CA SER A 81 -7.96 3.18 -15.67
C SER A 81 -7.95 3.99 -14.38
N ILE A 82 -7.47 5.22 -14.48
CA ILE A 82 -7.69 6.27 -13.50
C ILE A 82 -8.39 7.46 -14.18
N ALA A 83 -9.19 8.18 -13.41
CA ALA A 83 -9.83 9.41 -13.85
C ALA A 83 -9.95 10.39 -12.69
N GLY A 84 -10.09 11.68 -13.01
CA GLY A 84 -10.44 12.67 -12.00
C GLY A 84 -11.88 12.49 -11.51
N ALA A 85 -12.11 12.81 -10.24
CA ALA A 85 -13.44 12.84 -9.63
C ALA A 85 -13.80 14.25 -9.16
N ASP A 86 -15.05 14.46 -8.74
CA ASP A 86 -15.52 15.71 -8.12
C ASP A 86 -15.18 16.99 -8.91
N GLY A 87 -15.22 16.92 -10.25
CA GLY A 87 -14.91 18.05 -11.13
C GLY A 87 -13.42 18.30 -11.39
N ASN A 88 -12.53 17.50 -10.79
CA ASN A 88 -11.11 17.50 -11.12
C ASN A 88 -10.87 16.91 -12.52
N THR A 89 -10.16 17.62 -13.38
CA THR A 89 -9.89 17.22 -14.77
C THR A 89 -8.45 16.75 -14.93
N ILE A 90 -8.07 15.69 -14.22
CA ILE A 90 -6.80 15.01 -14.52
C ILE A 90 -6.97 14.15 -15.78
N GLN A 91 -5.93 14.12 -16.59
CA GLN A 91 -5.82 13.26 -17.76
C GLN A 91 -4.69 12.26 -17.54
N PRO A 92 -4.99 10.95 -17.47
CA PRO A 92 -3.95 9.93 -17.49
C PRO A 92 -3.26 9.93 -18.87
N GLY A 93 -1.95 9.82 -18.86
CA GLY A 93 -1.18 9.48 -20.06
C GLY A 93 -1.24 7.98 -20.35
N ASP A 94 -0.46 7.54 -21.32
CA ASP A 94 -0.43 6.14 -21.74
C ASP A 94 0.16 5.24 -20.66
N PHE A 95 -0.55 4.17 -20.35
CA PHE A 95 -0.06 3.07 -19.52
C PHE A 95 -0.73 1.76 -19.96
N SER A 96 -0.10 0.64 -19.65
CA SER A 96 -0.69 -0.69 -19.89
C SER A 96 -1.47 -1.14 -18.67
N ALA A 97 -2.64 -1.76 -18.88
CA ALA A 97 -3.38 -2.37 -17.79
C ALA A 97 -2.50 -3.38 -17.04
N LEU A 98 -2.58 -3.37 -15.70
CA LEU A 98 -1.78 -4.26 -14.86
C LEU A 98 -2.65 -5.35 -14.24
N THR A 99 -2.22 -6.59 -14.42
CA THR A 99 -2.83 -7.75 -13.75
C THR A 99 -2.29 -7.87 -12.33
N ILE A 100 -3.20 -8.05 -11.37
CA ILE A 100 -2.94 -8.28 -9.96
C ILE A 100 -3.31 -9.73 -9.66
N PRO A 101 -2.34 -10.61 -9.34
CA PRO A 101 -2.61 -12.02 -9.11
C PRO A 101 -3.63 -12.28 -7.98
N PRO A 102 -4.26 -13.46 -7.93
CA PRO A 102 -5.08 -13.86 -6.79
C PRO A 102 -4.28 -13.83 -5.49
N GLY A 103 -4.81 -13.20 -4.45
CA GLY A 103 -4.11 -12.99 -3.16
C GLY A 103 -2.82 -12.18 -3.29
N GLY A 104 -2.58 -11.58 -4.45
CA GLY A 104 -1.32 -10.98 -4.86
C GLY A 104 -1.24 -9.48 -4.61
N PHE A 105 -0.08 -8.94 -4.96
CA PHE A 105 0.28 -7.55 -4.73
C PHE A 105 1.03 -6.97 -5.94
N VAL A 106 0.71 -5.72 -6.30
CA VAL A 106 1.40 -4.97 -7.36
C VAL A 106 1.71 -3.57 -6.86
N ASN A 107 2.97 -3.13 -6.99
CA ASN A 107 3.38 -1.76 -6.65
C ASN A 107 3.67 -0.94 -7.91
N LEU A 108 2.91 0.12 -8.14
CA LEU A 108 3.11 0.98 -9.31
C LEU A 108 4.41 1.80 -9.24
N ALA A 109 4.93 2.11 -8.05
CA ALA A 109 6.20 2.84 -7.92
C ALA A 109 7.39 2.09 -8.54
N THR A 110 7.32 0.75 -8.58
CA THR A 110 8.33 -0.10 -9.22
C THR A 110 7.93 -0.58 -10.62
N ASN A 111 6.66 -0.38 -11.01
CA ASN A 111 6.11 -0.80 -12.31
C ASN A 111 5.82 0.41 -13.23
N GLY A 112 6.52 1.52 -13.02
CA GLY A 112 6.49 2.69 -13.90
C GLY A 112 5.38 3.71 -13.62
N GLY A 113 4.46 3.47 -12.68
CA GLY A 113 3.42 4.43 -12.35
C GLY A 113 2.42 4.68 -13.50
N VAL A 114 1.56 5.68 -13.30
CA VAL A 114 0.69 6.21 -14.37
C VAL A 114 0.96 7.71 -14.50
N PRO A 115 1.48 8.19 -15.64
CA PRO A 115 1.67 9.62 -15.84
C PRO A 115 0.30 10.30 -15.84
N VAL A 116 0.20 11.45 -15.18
CA VAL A 116 -1.02 12.27 -15.09
C VAL A 116 -0.68 13.73 -15.37
N SER A 117 -1.57 14.38 -16.10
CA SER A 117 -1.52 15.83 -16.37
C SER A 117 -2.83 16.47 -15.93
N GLY A 118 -2.82 17.76 -15.61
CA GLY A 118 -4.00 18.46 -15.13
C GLY A 118 -3.63 19.83 -14.57
N THR A 119 -4.52 20.45 -13.81
CA THR A 119 -4.20 21.70 -13.10
C THR A 119 -4.03 21.40 -11.62
N PHE A 120 -2.79 21.27 -11.17
CA PHE A 120 -2.47 20.94 -9.78
C PHE A 120 -1.01 21.24 -9.43
N LYS A 121 -0.73 21.35 -8.12
CA LYS A 121 0.62 21.57 -7.59
C LYS A 121 0.91 20.65 -6.40
N ALA A 122 2.19 20.44 -6.11
CA ALA A 122 2.59 19.71 -4.90
C ALA A 122 2.06 20.38 -3.63
N GLY A 123 1.58 19.56 -2.69
CA GLY A 123 0.89 19.98 -1.46
C GLY A 123 -0.65 19.96 -1.56
N GLU A 124 -1.19 19.83 -2.77
CA GLU A 124 -2.65 19.72 -2.99
C GLU A 124 -3.14 18.27 -2.85
N TYR A 125 -4.46 18.09 -2.91
CA TYR A 125 -5.10 16.79 -2.94
C TYR A 125 -6.02 16.67 -4.15
N LEU A 126 -5.86 15.60 -4.90
CA LEU A 126 -6.63 15.30 -6.10
C LEU A 126 -7.63 14.18 -5.82
N PRO A 127 -8.93 14.41 -6.03
CA PRO A 127 -9.89 13.32 -6.07
C PRO A 127 -9.63 12.51 -7.36
N ILE A 128 -9.24 11.25 -7.18
CA ILE A 128 -8.90 10.31 -8.26
C ILE A 128 -9.74 9.06 -8.08
N THR A 129 -10.38 8.62 -9.15
CA THR A 129 -11.08 7.33 -9.21
C THR A 129 -10.24 6.31 -9.95
N VAL A 130 -9.92 5.22 -9.27
CA VAL A 130 -9.30 4.01 -9.82
C VAL A 130 -10.40 3.06 -10.28
N THR A 131 -10.30 2.52 -11.48
CA THR A 131 -11.22 1.52 -12.03
C THR A 131 -10.50 0.20 -12.26
N PHE A 132 -11.11 -0.89 -11.79
CA PHE A 132 -10.65 -2.25 -12.01
C PHE A 132 -11.53 -2.99 -13.02
N GLY A 133 -11.00 -4.03 -13.67
CA GLY A 133 -11.71 -4.79 -14.71
C GLY A 133 -12.91 -5.60 -14.25
N SER A 134 -13.13 -5.72 -12.94
CA SER A 134 -14.40 -6.19 -12.39
C SER A 134 -15.54 -5.17 -12.53
N GLY A 135 -15.25 -3.94 -12.96
CA GLY A 135 -16.15 -2.78 -12.93
C GLY A 135 -16.13 -2.03 -11.60
N GLU A 136 -15.36 -2.51 -10.61
CA GLU A 136 -15.18 -1.86 -9.32
C GLU A 136 -14.47 -0.51 -9.47
N ARG A 137 -14.94 0.48 -8.71
CA ARG A 137 -14.43 1.85 -8.73
C ARG A 137 -14.19 2.33 -7.32
N VAL A 138 -13.01 2.90 -7.10
CA VAL A 138 -12.60 3.44 -5.80
C VAL A 138 -12.15 4.87 -5.99
N THR A 139 -12.81 5.80 -5.31
CA THR A 139 -12.45 7.22 -5.34
C THR A 139 -11.66 7.57 -4.09
N LEU A 140 -10.43 8.05 -4.28
CA LEU A 140 -9.53 8.45 -3.20
C LEU A 140 -9.18 9.93 -3.32
N LYS A 141 -8.94 10.57 -2.17
CA LYS A 141 -8.38 11.92 -2.09
C LYS A 141 -6.86 11.83 -2.01
N VAL A 142 -6.21 11.81 -3.15
CA VAL A 142 -4.78 11.49 -3.33
C VAL A 142 -3.92 12.74 -3.13
N PRO A 143 -2.95 12.77 -2.20
CA PRO A 143 -2.04 13.90 -2.06
C PRO A 143 -1.06 13.99 -3.24
N VAL A 144 -0.70 15.22 -3.60
CA VAL A 144 0.38 15.52 -4.54
C VAL A 144 1.63 15.85 -3.73
N VAL A 145 2.72 15.13 -3.95
CA VAL A 145 4.01 15.32 -3.26
C VAL A 145 5.08 15.75 -4.25
N THR A 146 6.14 16.40 -3.75
CA THR A 146 7.28 16.78 -4.58
C THR A 146 8.13 15.54 -4.92
N ALA A 147 8.68 15.49 -6.13
CA ALA A 147 9.61 14.45 -6.59
C ALA A 147 11.01 14.58 -5.96
N THR A 148 11.09 14.57 -4.64
CA THR A 148 12.32 14.73 -3.86
C THR A 148 12.40 13.72 -2.72
N GLY A 149 13.60 13.54 -2.14
CA GLY A 149 13.80 12.60 -1.04
C GLY A 149 13.43 11.18 -1.44
N GLU A 150 12.50 10.57 -0.70
CA GLU A 150 11.99 9.21 -0.94
C GLU A 150 11.20 9.06 -2.26
N TYR A 151 10.72 10.17 -2.84
CA TYR A 151 10.00 10.18 -4.12
C TYR A 151 10.88 10.60 -5.31
N ALA A 152 12.19 10.78 -5.10
CA ALA A 152 13.10 11.17 -6.17
C ALA A 152 13.12 10.10 -7.29
N GLY A 153 12.94 10.54 -8.53
CA GLY A 153 12.96 9.66 -9.71
C GLY A 153 11.68 8.86 -9.97
N LEU A 154 10.61 9.05 -9.18
CA LEU A 154 9.33 8.36 -9.40
C LEU A 154 8.37 9.12 -10.33
N ASP A 155 8.66 10.38 -10.65
CA ASP A 155 7.88 11.12 -11.63
C ASP A 155 8.40 10.87 -13.06
N ILE A 156 7.68 10.07 -13.82
CA ILE A 156 7.95 9.73 -15.22
C ILE A 156 7.15 10.58 -16.22
N SER A 157 6.31 11.52 -15.75
CA SER A 157 5.41 12.30 -16.60
C SER A 157 6.13 13.22 -17.59
N GLY A 158 7.38 13.59 -17.30
CA GLY A 158 8.26 14.32 -18.21
C GLY A 158 8.91 13.48 -19.32
N GLY A 159 8.54 12.21 -19.49
CA GLY A 159 9.05 11.34 -20.57
C GLY A 159 10.34 10.59 -20.24
N ALA A 160 10.85 10.68 -19.01
CA ALA A 160 11.91 9.83 -18.53
C ALA A 160 11.31 8.57 -17.89
N SER A 161 10.83 7.65 -18.73
CA SER A 161 10.69 6.26 -18.31
C SER A 161 12.08 5.75 -17.97
N ALA A 162 12.41 5.66 -16.68
CA ALA A 162 13.58 4.92 -16.24
C ALA A 162 13.30 3.43 -16.51
N SER A 163 13.57 3.02 -17.75
CA SER A 163 13.69 1.61 -18.12
C SER A 163 14.58 0.92 -17.08
N PRO A 164 14.22 -0.26 -16.54
CA PRO A 164 15.17 -1.04 -15.76
C PRO A 164 16.41 -1.23 -16.65
N SER A 165 17.58 -0.84 -16.13
CA SER A 165 18.83 -1.13 -16.81
C SER A 165 18.96 -2.64 -16.89
N ASP A 166 18.74 -3.15 -18.10
CA ASP A 166 19.28 -4.41 -18.57
C ASP A 166 20.79 -4.39 -18.28
N ALA A 167 21.24 -5.27 -17.40
CA ALA A 167 22.65 -5.58 -17.25
C ALA A 167 22.91 -6.89 -17.98
N PRO A 168 23.45 -6.89 -19.20
CA PRO A 168 23.91 -8.12 -19.81
C PRO A 168 25.39 -8.38 -19.46
N SER A 169 25.67 -9.68 -19.35
CA SER A 169 26.89 -10.35 -19.79
C SER A 169 27.90 -10.79 -18.70
N GLU A 170 27.76 -12.08 -18.41
CA GLU A 170 28.75 -13.12 -18.12
C GLU A 170 30.27 -12.78 -18.13
N SER A 171 30.95 -13.22 -17.03
CA SER A 171 32.21 -14.00 -16.86
C SER A 171 33.40 -13.86 -17.85
N PRO A 172 34.69 -14.10 -17.46
CA PRO A 172 35.15 -15.08 -16.46
C PRO A 172 36.39 -14.67 -15.62
N SER A 173 36.75 -15.47 -14.60
CA SER A 173 38.04 -16.21 -14.50
C SER A 173 38.42 -16.58 -13.05
N GLU A 174 38.65 -17.89 -12.88
CA GLU A 174 39.70 -18.52 -12.05
C GLU A 174 39.59 -18.62 -10.50
N SER A 175 39.24 -19.85 -10.10
CA SER A 175 39.78 -20.70 -9.01
C SER A 175 41.07 -20.21 -8.30
N PRO A 176 41.24 -20.52 -6.99
CA PRO A 176 41.59 -21.90 -6.63
C PRO A 176 40.87 -22.48 -5.41
N SER A 177 40.51 -23.76 -5.56
CA SER A 177 40.23 -24.73 -4.50
C SER A 177 41.50 -25.21 -3.78
N GLU A 178 41.36 -25.34 -2.46
CA GLU A 178 41.95 -26.34 -1.55
C GLU A 178 43.48 -26.45 -1.35
N SER A 179 43.92 -26.20 -0.12
CA SER A 179 44.68 -27.23 0.60
C SER A 179 44.67 -27.04 2.11
N SER A 180 44.41 -28.17 2.75
CA SER A 180 44.24 -28.44 4.17
C SER A 180 45.56 -28.49 4.95
N SER A 181 45.40 -28.44 6.28
CA SER A 181 46.21 -29.18 7.26
C SER A 181 47.61 -28.66 7.60
N ALA A 182 47.74 -28.04 8.78
CA ALA A 182 48.49 -28.62 9.90
C ALA A 182 48.50 -27.65 11.10
N SER A 183 47.80 -28.02 12.17
CA SER A 183 48.08 -27.52 13.52
C SER A 183 49.32 -28.24 14.05
N PRO A 184 50.40 -27.56 14.45
CA PRO A 184 51.40 -28.16 15.31
C PRO A 184 50.98 -28.03 16.78
N SER A 185 50.94 -29.18 17.42
CA SER A 185 50.73 -29.40 18.84
C SER A 185 51.91 -28.88 19.67
N ALA A 186 51.56 -28.21 20.78
CA ALA A 186 52.22 -28.13 22.09
C ALA A 186 53.75 -28.25 22.24
N SER A 187 54.33 -27.26 22.94
CA SER A 187 55.14 -27.48 24.16
C SER A 187 55.28 -26.19 24.96
N PRO A 188 55.10 -26.26 26.29
CA PRO A 188 56.10 -25.69 27.18
C PRO A 188 56.59 -26.69 28.24
N SER A 189 57.93 -26.72 28.36
CA SER A 189 58.79 -26.82 29.54
C SER A 189 58.58 -27.83 30.69
N GLU A 190 59.73 -28.40 31.06
CA GLU A 190 60.18 -29.06 32.31
C GLU A 190 59.81 -30.54 32.57
#